data_AF-A0A2Z6RJ26-F1
#
_entry.id   AF-A0A2Z6RJ26-F1
#
_cell.length_a   1.000
_cell.length_b   1.000
_cell.length_c   1.000
_cell.angle_alpha   90.00
_cell.angle_beta   90.00
_cell.angle_gamma   90.00
#
_symmetry.space_group_name_H-M   'P 1'
#
loop_
_entity.id
_entity.type
_entity.pdbx_description
1 polymer ?
#
loop_
_entity_poly.entity_id
_entity_poly.type
_entity_poly.pdbx_seq_one_letter_code
_entity_poly.pdbx_strand_id
1 'polypeptide(L)'
;MNTELRRMRDTLQSLKGTYSELNEFDSNGLFDNISVNLEEIQDTSKPIFSMRRSFRVSWGPNGTYVHRSKKNVRPIYTSFIARTTPSRIAKASQRDIVKFRKVLIVSEDDVHIKERISKSLELIFEHSTFGQEDDTPYIIPAKLSFMDFISVFDTKIIDEHENLTWKLCHALWDDLQIPSEHYDSMSLDKVTKDCRKARISKWFQIANELKMADHLKLSGYSNDDTDLIFAHLTSKQISKAVSIAIKNREFHLASLISQSYGNDYVKECMKQQLDHWKDTEVDKLISPNHLKLYELLSGNVFAITKGLDWRTTISMQMWYGCRLDDSFDEALNTYDEARRYSEEISTPFVWYNHVKDNDNWNYLDSNKVTFDLHYHLMKLSTDPTHSLEEALHPRTNQVAPLDYRITWLLHYMIARILCIRDFSDSEVMVDQITLKFIFELETLGIWQWAVFIAMFINHLEVRKNILCELLNRYVHQIPKEKAENFQNFAIRTMRLKEEWLLESQEVFSKYKEVPGRKRKFSY
;
A
#
# COMPACT_ATOMS: atom_id res chain seq x y z
N MET A 1 -17.22 15.22 -24.52
CA MET A 1 -16.72 14.62 -23.26
C MET A 1 -15.27 14.18 -23.38
N ASN A 2 -14.88 13.36 -24.37
CA ASN A 2 -13.48 12.94 -24.60
C ASN A 2 -12.47 14.05 -24.99
N THR A 3 -12.92 15.19 -25.51
CA THR A 3 -12.05 16.31 -25.92
C THR A 3 -11.67 17.25 -24.77
N GLU A 4 -12.53 17.41 -23.77
CA GLU A 4 -12.28 18.22 -22.57
C GLU A 4 -11.35 17.49 -21.59
N LEU A 5 -11.52 16.16 -21.44
CA LEU A 5 -10.60 15.31 -20.66
C LEU A 5 -9.20 15.22 -21.30
N ARG A 6 -9.12 15.19 -22.64
CA ARG A 6 -7.83 15.33 -23.35
C ARG A 6 -7.19 16.69 -23.11
N ARG A 7 -7.97 17.79 -23.16
CA ARG A 7 -7.48 19.13 -22.81
C ARG A 7 -7.06 19.24 -21.34
N MET A 8 -7.70 18.51 -20.42
CA MET A 8 -7.29 18.39 -19.02
C MET A 8 -5.96 17.64 -18.89
N ARG A 9 -5.80 16.49 -19.56
CA ARG A 9 -4.53 15.75 -19.64
C ARG A 9 -3.44 16.62 -20.24
N ASP A 10 -3.72 17.36 -21.31
CA ASP A 10 -2.76 18.22 -22.00
C ASP A 10 -2.42 19.49 -21.17
N THR A 11 -3.37 20.02 -20.38
CA THR A 11 -3.12 21.16 -19.47
C THR A 11 -2.41 20.76 -18.18
N LEU A 12 -2.58 19.52 -17.71
CA LEU A 12 -1.82 18.92 -16.61
C LEU A 12 -0.43 18.47 -17.07
N GLN A 13 -0.28 17.92 -18.29
CA GLN A 13 1.01 17.58 -18.89
C GLN A 13 1.82 18.82 -19.31
N SER A 14 1.18 19.90 -19.78
CA SER A 14 1.90 21.15 -20.07
C SER A 14 2.39 21.86 -18.80
N LEU A 15 1.69 21.65 -17.67
CA LEU A 15 2.19 22.00 -16.33
C LEU A 15 3.33 21.05 -15.87
N LYS A 16 3.38 19.80 -16.32
CA LYS A 16 4.50 18.88 -16.00
C LYS A 16 5.79 19.28 -16.77
N GLY A 17 5.68 19.68 -18.03
CA GLY A 17 6.82 20.09 -18.88
C GLY A 17 7.48 21.41 -18.46
N THR A 18 6.68 22.42 -18.13
CA THR A 18 7.18 23.76 -17.70
C THR A 18 7.81 23.76 -16.31
N TYR A 19 7.48 22.78 -15.46
CA TYR A 19 8.12 22.61 -14.15
C TYR A 19 9.36 21.71 -14.17
N SER A 20 9.57 20.92 -15.24
CA SER A 20 10.80 20.15 -15.46
C SER A 20 11.98 21.08 -15.82
N GLU A 21 11.75 22.09 -16.64
CA GLU A 21 12.77 23.07 -17.05
C GLU A 21 13.23 24.01 -15.90
N LEU A 22 12.46 24.09 -14.79
CA LEU A 22 12.85 24.84 -13.59
C LEU A 22 13.70 24.03 -12.59
N ASN A 23 13.86 22.71 -12.81
CA ASN A 23 14.57 21.81 -11.89
C ASN A 23 15.96 21.37 -12.38
N GLU A 24 16.39 21.79 -13.57
CA GLU A 24 17.60 21.26 -14.25
C GLU A 24 18.90 22.05 -14.03
N PHE A 25 19.03 22.88 -12.99
CA PHE A 25 20.31 23.52 -12.66
C PHE A 25 21.05 22.85 -11.50
N ASP A 26 22.13 22.15 -11.89
CA ASP A 26 23.35 21.77 -11.18
C ASP A 26 23.26 20.78 -10.00
N SER A 27 23.20 19.50 -10.36
CA SER A 27 23.63 18.35 -9.56
C SER A 27 25.09 18.00 -9.87
N ASN A 28 26.06 18.69 -9.30
CA ASN A 28 27.45 18.20 -9.24
C ASN A 28 28.23 18.89 -8.12
N GLY A 29 28.59 18.16 -7.05
CA GLY A 29 29.56 18.65 -6.08
C GLY A 29 29.56 17.97 -4.71
N LEU A 30 30.40 16.95 -4.59
CA LEU A 30 31.05 16.43 -3.37
C LEU A 30 30.18 15.84 -2.24
N PHE A 31 30.13 14.51 -2.26
CA PHE A 31 30.20 13.69 -1.06
C PHE A 31 31.56 13.92 -0.39
N ASP A 32 31.59 14.24 0.90
CA ASP A 32 32.73 13.87 1.72
C ASP A 32 32.34 13.65 3.19
N ASN A 33 32.95 12.60 3.72
CA ASN A 33 32.78 11.98 5.02
C ASN A 33 32.97 12.95 6.18
N ILE A 34 32.07 12.95 7.17
CA ILE A 34 32.42 13.39 8.52
C ILE A 34 31.74 12.48 9.56
N SER A 35 32.53 11.54 10.07
CA SER A 35 32.33 10.86 11.35
C SER A 35 32.54 11.85 12.50
N VAL A 36 31.60 11.93 13.45
CA VAL A 36 31.85 12.62 14.72
C VAL A 36 31.29 11.81 15.88
N ASN A 37 32.22 11.47 16.78
CA ASN A 37 32.04 10.77 18.05
C ASN A 37 31.00 11.43 18.97
N LEU A 38 30.27 10.57 19.67
CA LEU A 38 29.32 10.88 20.74
C LEU A 38 29.99 10.61 22.09
N GLU A 39 30.65 11.59 22.69
CA GLU A 39 30.87 11.59 24.15
C GLU A 39 30.78 13.02 24.70
N GLU A 40 30.35 13.09 25.96
CA GLU A 40 30.26 14.26 26.85
C GLU A 40 28.96 15.12 26.80
N ILE A 41 28.01 14.72 27.63
CA ILE A 41 27.10 15.65 28.33
C ILE A 41 27.27 15.40 29.82
N GLN A 42 28.05 16.26 30.49
CA GLN A 42 28.01 16.40 31.95
C GLN A 42 27.05 17.52 32.34
N ASP A 43 26.23 17.19 33.34
CA ASP A 43 25.27 18.03 34.04
C ASP A 43 25.78 19.42 34.40
N THR A 44 24.93 20.43 34.17
CA THR A 44 24.93 21.61 35.04
C THR A 44 23.50 21.96 35.46
N SER A 45 23.26 21.68 36.73
CA SER A 45 22.09 22.05 37.53
C SER A 45 21.90 23.57 37.61
N LYS A 46 20.70 24.07 37.23
CA LYS A 46 19.96 25.17 37.90
C LYS A 46 18.61 25.41 37.21
N PRO A 47 17.45 25.18 37.87
CA PRO A 47 16.13 25.40 37.30
C PRO A 47 15.56 26.74 37.81
N ILE A 48 15.67 27.87 37.08
CA ILE A 48 14.89 29.09 37.39
C ILE A 48 14.65 30.04 36.18
N PHE A 49 15.07 29.70 34.94
CA PHE A 49 14.81 30.56 33.76
C PHE A 49 14.27 29.84 32.50
N SER A 50 13.51 28.75 32.64
CA SER A 50 13.13 27.91 31.48
C SER A 50 11.95 28.40 30.63
N MET A 51 11.21 29.46 30.99
CA MET A 51 9.97 29.82 30.26
C MET A 51 9.91 31.19 29.57
N ARG A 52 11.00 31.97 29.49
CA ARG A 52 10.95 33.31 28.84
C ARG A 52 11.60 33.43 27.45
N ARG A 53 12.18 32.35 26.90
CA ARG A 53 12.76 32.34 25.54
C ARG A 53 12.56 31.01 24.79
N SER A 54 11.44 30.32 25.01
CA SER A 54 11.12 29.13 24.24
C SER A 54 10.59 29.51 22.85
N PHE A 55 11.32 29.17 21.79
CA PHE A 55 10.76 29.16 20.44
C PHE A 55 9.72 28.03 20.39
N ARG A 56 8.44 28.37 20.23
CA ARG A 56 7.40 27.37 20.02
C ARG A 56 7.65 26.76 18.65
N VAL A 57 7.98 25.49 18.65
CA VAL A 57 8.00 24.67 17.45
C VAL A 57 6.58 24.68 16.89
N SER A 58 6.46 25.00 15.61
CA SER A 58 5.16 25.10 14.93
C SER A 58 5.21 24.32 13.62
N TRP A 59 4.05 23.80 13.25
CA TRP A 59 3.81 23.23 11.92
C TRP A 59 3.33 24.33 10.98
N GLY A 60 4.01 24.48 9.85
CA GLY A 60 3.61 25.28 8.71
C GLY A 60 2.91 24.43 7.64
N PRO A 61 2.33 25.07 6.62
CA PRO A 61 1.66 24.38 5.52
C PRO A 61 2.61 23.41 4.80
N ASN A 62 2.03 22.41 4.13
CA ASN A 62 2.73 21.35 3.39
C ASN A 62 3.66 20.48 4.27
N GLY A 63 3.30 20.24 5.54
CA GLY A 63 4.10 19.40 6.45
C GLY A 63 5.43 20.02 6.85
N THR A 64 5.53 21.35 6.83
CA THR A 64 6.77 22.06 7.13
C THR A 64 6.92 22.20 8.65
N TYR A 65 7.91 21.54 9.21
CA TYR A 65 8.31 21.66 10.60
C TYR A 65 9.23 22.88 10.79
N VAL A 66 8.84 23.79 11.69
CA VAL A 66 9.62 24.99 12.00
C VAL A 66 10.30 24.82 13.36
N HIS A 67 11.63 24.88 13.40
CA HIS A 67 12.39 24.73 14.64
C HIS A 67 13.56 25.69 14.76
N ARG A 68 13.98 25.90 16.00
CA ARG A 68 15.19 26.65 16.36
C ARG A 68 16.15 25.71 17.08
N SER A 69 17.04 25.05 16.33
CA SER A 69 18.09 24.21 16.90
C SER A 69 19.39 24.29 16.09
N LYS A 70 20.51 24.36 16.81
CA LYS A 70 21.87 24.25 16.25
C LYS A 70 22.21 22.81 15.86
N LYS A 71 21.64 21.81 16.55
CA LYS A 71 21.85 20.39 16.25
C LYS A 71 21.00 20.00 15.04
N ASN A 72 21.62 19.34 14.06
CA ASN A 72 20.89 18.68 12.98
C ASN A 72 20.12 17.51 13.59
N VAL A 73 18.79 17.58 13.61
CA VAL A 73 17.96 16.41 13.93
C VAL A 73 18.24 15.36 12.84
N ARG A 74 18.68 14.15 13.24
CA ARG A 74 18.91 13.00 12.33
C ARG A 74 17.61 12.66 11.56
N PRO A 75 17.69 12.07 10.35
CA PRO A 75 16.78 12.40 9.28
C PRO A 75 15.49 11.57 9.32
N ILE A 76 14.44 12.15 9.89
CA ILE A 76 13.05 11.97 9.39
C ILE A 76 12.73 13.09 8.37
N TYR A 77 13.76 13.86 8.00
CA TYR A 77 13.64 15.16 7.36
C TYR A 77 14.73 15.28 6.31
N THR A 78 14.35 15.37 5.04
CA THR A 78 15.22 15.96 4.03
C THR A 78 15.38 17.45 4.33
N SER A 79 16.53 18.01 3.97
CA SER A 79 16.77 19.45 4.03
C SER A 79 15.86 20.15 3.01
N PHE A 80 14.65 20.50 3.39
CA PHE A 80 13.86 21.47 2.63
C PHE A 80 14.42 22.86 2.92
N ILE A 81 15.32 23.33 2.04
CA ILE A 81 15.52 24.77 1.91
C ILE A 81 14.26 25.27 1.21
N ALA A 82 13.44 26.03 1.92
CA ALA A 82 12.38 26.77 1.28
C ALA A 82 13.01 27.59 0.15
N ARG A 83 12.75 27.23 -1.11
CA ARG A 83 12.88 28.15 -2.24
C ARG A 83 11.74 29.18 -2.16
N THR A 84 11.56 29.81 -1.00
CA THR A 84 11.39 31.25 -1.06
C THR A 84 12.79 31.73 -1.38
N THR A 85 13.06 32.11 -2.62
CA THR A 85 14.08 33.13 -2.83
C THR A 85 13.76 34.21 -1.81
N PRO A 86 14.59 34.45 -0.77
CA PRO A 86 14.47 35.68 -0.04
C PRO A 86 14.91 36.68 -1.09
N SER A 87 13.96 37.25 -1.82
CA SER A 87 14.16 38.44 -2.61
C SER A 87 14.63 39.50 -1.61
N ARG A 88 15.96 39.55 -1.46
CA ARG A 88 16.71 40.55 -0.71
C ARG A 88 16.24 40.74 0.75
N ILE A 89 16.33 39.69 1.57
CA ILE A 89 16.54 39.95 3.01
C ILE A 89 18.05 40.13 3.20
N ALA A 90 18.38 41.40 3.36
CA ALA A 90 19.68 42.02 3.50
C ALA A 90 20.80 41.17 4.10
N LYS A 91 21.98 41.31 3.52
CA LYS A 91 23.28 41.14 4.16
C LYS A 91 23.32 41.94 5.47
N ALA A 92 22.92 41.34 6.59
CA ALA A 92 23.15 41.88 7.92
C ALA A 92 22.95 40.77 8.98
N SER A 93 24.06 40.14 9.39
CA SER A 93 24.33 39.61 10.75
C SER A 93 23.31 38.73 11.50
N GLN A 94 22.16 38.34 10.94
CA GLN A 94 21.19 37.42 11.55
C GLN A 94 21.23 36.07 10.81
N ARG A 95 22.30 35.31 11.02
CA ARG A 95 22.39 33.93 10.52
C ARG A 95 21.41 33.04 11.31
N ASP A 96 20.44 32.47 10.60
CA ASP A 96 19.73 31.21 10.86
C ASP A 96 19.23 30.94 12.28
N ILE A 97 18.28 31.75 12.76
CA ILE A 97 17.58 31.48 14.02
C ILE A 97 16.43 30.46 13.83
N VAL A 98 15.83 30.38 12.65
CA VAL A 98 14.65 29.55 12.37
C VAL A 98 14.91 28.71 11.14
N LYS A 99 14.79 27.38 11.28
CA LYS A 99 14.94 26.40 10.21
C LYS A 99 13.59 25.81 9.86
N PHE A 100 13.33 25.66 8.57
CA PHE A 100 12.17 24.96 8.02
C PHE A 100 12.64 23.59 7.54
N ARG A 101 11.87 22.54 7.82
CA ARG A 101 12.14 21.17 7.35
C ARG A 101 10.84 20.54 6.89
N LYS A 102 10.85 19.82 5.78
CA LYS A 102 9.69 19.05 5.33
C LYS A 102 9.74 17.66 5.96
N VAL A 103 8.63 17.18 6.50
CA VAL A 103 8.53 15.80 6.96
C VAL A 103 8.52 14.87 5.77
N LEU A 104 9.32 13.81 5.83
CA LEU A 104 9.18 12.68 4.94
C LEU A 104 7.94 11.90 5.36
N ILE A 105 6.91 11.92 4.53
CA ILE A 105 5.64 11.25 4.79
C ILE A 105 5.58 9.88 4.11
N VAL A 106 6.36 9.71 3.04
CA VAL A 106 6.41 8.50 2.22
C VAL A 106 7.88 8.05 2.09
N SER A 107 8.08 6.76 1.85
CA SER A 107 9.39 6.13 1.68
C SER A 107 10.04 6.39 0.32
N GLU A 108 9.26 6.69 -0.72
CA GLU A 108 9.72 6.85 -2.11
C GLU A 108 9.87 8.31 -2.55
N ASP A 109 10.43 8.52 -3.75
CA ASP A 109 10.56 9.83 -4.37
C ASP A 109 9.20 10.48 -4.66
N ASP A 110 9.06 11.76 -4.28
CA ASP A 110 7.84 12.57 -4.44
C ASP A 110 7.26 12.49 -5.88
N VAL A 111 8.08 12.33 -6.93
CA VAL A 111 7.61 12.31 -8.33
C VAL A 111 6.78 11.07 -8.64
N HIS A 112 7.27 9.88 -8.26
CA HIS A 112 6.60 8.62 -8.55
C HIS A 112 5.30 8.51 -7.75
N ILE A 113 5.33 8.87 -6.47
CA ILE A 113 4.15 8.85 -5.60
C ILE A 113 3.04 9.76 -6.15
N LYS A 114 3.40 10.99 -6.57
CA LYS A 114 2.44 11.94 -7.16
C LYS A 114 1.76 11.36 -8.39
N GLU A 115 2.51 10.67 -9.23
CA GLU A 115 1.96 10.03 -10.43
C GLU A 115 1.03 8.86 -10.08
N ARG A 116 1.41 8.00 -9.12
CA ARG A 116 0.56 6.91 -8.62
C ARG A 116 -0.77 7.44 -8.08
N ILE A 117 -0.70 8.41 -7.16
CA ILE A 117 -1.87 9.06 -6.55
C ILE A 117 -2.77 9.64 -7.64
N SER A 118 -2.20 10.45 -8.54
CA SER A 118 -2.99 11.13 -9.56
C SER A 118 -3.73 10.13 -10.45
N LYS A 119 -3.07 9.04 -10.87
CA LYS A 119 -3.72 7.99 -11.67
C LYS A 119 -4.85 7.28 -10.92
N SER A 120 -4.67 6.92 -9.65
CA SER A 120 -5.75 6.32 -8.85
C SER A 120 -6.96 7.24 -8.71
N LEU A 121 -6.70 8.54 -8.48
CA LEU A 121 -7.76 9.51 -8.23
C LEU A 121 -8.44 9.96 -9.53
N GLU A 122 -7.72 10.00 -10.65
CA GLU A 122 -8.31 10.18 -11.99
C GLU A 122 -9.33 9.09 -12.29
N LEU A 123 -8.99 7.82 -12.04
CA LEU A 123 -9.93 6.71 -12.24
C LEU A 123 -11.21 6.89 -11.42
N ILE A 124 -11.07 7.22 -10.13
CA ILE A 124 -12.20 7.45 -9.25
C ILE A 124 -13.01 8.67 -9.72
N PHE A 125 -12.34 9.75 -10.10
CA PHE A 125 -12.97 10.98 -10.58
C PHE A 125 -13.79 10.75 -11.85
N GLU A 126 -13.27 9.98 -12.81
CA GLU A 126 -13.95 9.70 -14.08
C GLU A 126 -15.25 8.90 -13.89
N HIS A 127 -15.29 8.03 -12.88
CA HIS A 127 -16.46 7.20 -12.60
C HIS A 127 -17.42 7.85 -11.61
N SER A 128 -16.91 8.68 -10.69
CA SER A 128 -17.71 9.32 -9.63
C SER A 128 -18.68 10.36 -10.16
N THR A 129 -19.79 10.55 -9.44
CA THR A 129 -20.76 11.62 -9.74
C THR A 129 -20.86 12.62 -8.58
N PHE A 130 -21.00 13.90 -8.92
CA PHE A 130 -21.04 14.99 -7.94
C PHE A 130 -22.49 15.27 -7.51
N GLY A 131 -22.75 15.13 -6.21
CA GLY A 131 -23.98 15.51 -5.54
C GLY A 131 -23.83 16.83 -4.78
N GLN A 132 -24.93 17.28 -4.17
CA GLN A 132 -24.94 18.43 -3.26
C GLN A 132 -25.92 18.16 -2.11
N GLU A 133 -25.46 18.37 -0.87
CA GLU A 133 -26.20 18.15 0.37
C GLU A 133 -26.02 19.40 1.23
N ASP A 134 -27.12 20.02 1.67
CA ASP A 134 -27.16 21.34 2.34
C ASP A 134 -26.07 22.27 1.83
N ASP A 135 -26.13 22.52 0.52
CA ASP A 135 -25.27 23.48 -0.15
C ASP A 135 -23.76 23.13 -0.18
N THR A 136 -23.39 21.94 0.30
CA THR A 136 -22.01 21.42 0.33
C THR A 136 -21.86 20.28 -0.68
N PRO A 137 -20.84 20.28 -1.54
CA PRO A 137 -20.65 19.22 -2.52
C PRO A 137 -20.25 17.91 -1.82
N TYR A 138 -20.78 16.80 -2.33
CA TYR A 138 -20.40 15.46 -1.91
C TYR A 138 -20.27 14.54 -3.13
N ILE A 139 -19.58 13.42 -2.97
CA ILE A 139 -19.40 12.46 -4.06
C ILE A 139 -20.28 11.25 -3.84
N ILE A 140 -21.03 10.88 -4.87
CA ILE A 140 -21.75 9.62 -4.95
C ILE A 140 -20.79 8.59 -5.56
N PRO A 141 -20.42 7.53 -4.82
CA PRO A 141 -19.52 6.50 -5.33
C PRO A 141 -20.14 5.79 -6.51
N ALA A 142 -19.35 5.56 -7.55
CA ALA A 142 -19.76 4.77 -8.70
C ALA A 142 -19.34 3.32 -8.57
N LYS A 143 -19.92 2.47 -9.41
CA LYS A 143 -19.52 1.06 -9.48
C LYS A 143 -18.14 0.98 -10.13
N LEU A 144 -17.15 0.57 -9.33
CA LEU A 144 -15.79 0.28 -9.74
C LEU A 144 -15.45 -1.16 -9.34
N SER A 145 -14.59 -1.80 -10.11
CA SER A 145 -14.00 -3.11 -9.79
C SER A 145 -12.52 -2.97 -9.47
N PHE A 146 -11.95 -3.93 -8.75
CA PHE A 146 -10.49 -3.97 -8.53
C PHE A 146 -9.73 -4.17 -9.84
N MET A 147 -10.34 -4.84 -10.83
CA MET A 147 -9.78 -4.96 -12.18
C MET A 147 -9.54 -3.60 -12.86
N ASP A 148 -10.38 -2.60 -12.60
CA ASP A 148 -10.21 -1.25 -13.16
C ASP A 148 -8.91 -0.62 -12.66
N PHE A 149 -8.60 -0.77 -11.36
CA PHE A 149 -7.33 -0.32 -10.79
C PHE A 149 -6.13 -1.06 -11.41
N ILE A 150 -6.23 -2.38 -11.60
CA ILE A 150 -5.16 -3.17 -12.25
C ILE A 150 -4.91 -2.66 -13.68
N SER A 151 -5.95 -2.26 -14.41
CA SER A 151 -5.83 -1.80 -15.80
C SER A 151 -5.15 -0.43 -15.93
N VAL A 152 -5.31 0.43 -14.91
CA VAL A 152 -4.76 1.79 -14.89
C VAL A 152 -3.26 1.79 -14.58
N PHE A 153 -2.80 0.80 -13.81
CA PHE A 153 -1.42 0.75 -13.37
C PHE A 153 -0.56 -0.16 -14.23
N ASP A 154 0.40 0.43 -14.95
CA ASP A 154 1.50 -0.34 -15.55
C ASP A 154 2.44 -0.84 -14.44
N THR A 155 2.98 -2.03 -14.63
CA THR A 155 3.94 -2.71 -13.73
C THR A 155 5.18 -1.88 -13.37
N LYS A 156 5.49 -0.82 -14.13
CA LYS A 156 6.61 0.09 -13.86
C LYS A 156 6.28 1.21 -12.86
N ILE A 157 4.99 1.47 -12.63
CA ILE A 157 4.53 2.61 -11.83
C ILE A 157 4.30 2.20 -10.37
N ILE A 158 4.00 0.93 -10.14
CA ILE A 158 3.61 0.37 -8.84
C ILE A 158 4.63 -0.67 -8.39
N ASP A 159 4.84 -0.76 -7.08
CA ASP A 159 5.69 -1.79 -6.48
C ASP A 159 5.08 -3.21 -6.59
N GLU A 160 5.90 -4.23 -6.37
CA GLU A 160 5.41 -5.61 -6.52
C GLU A 160 4.31 -5.96 -5.50
N HIS A 161 4.38 -5.39 -4.29
CA HIS A 161 3.47 -5.69 -3.19
C HIS A 161 2.07 -5.09 -3.41
N GLU A 162 1.97 -3.83 -3.85
CA GLU A 162 0.71 -3.17 -4.21
C GLU A 162 0.08 -3.82 -5.44
N ASN A 163 0.89 -4.20 -6.45
CA ASN A 163 0.37 -4.94 -7.61
C ASN A 163 -0.27 -6.28 -7.19
N LEU A 164 0.39 -7.01 -6.29
CA LEU A 164 -0.17 -8.22 -5.71
C LEU A 164 -1.42 -7.92 -4.86
N THR A 165 -1.46 -6.80 -4.14
CA THR A 165 -2.61 -6.37 -3.34
C THR A 165 -3.84 -6.18 -4.21
N TRP A 166 -3.72 -5.40 -5.31
CA TRP A 166 -4.84 -5.19 -6.24
C TRP A 166 -5.33 -6.48 -6.89
N LYS A 167 -4.40 -7.36 -7.31
CA LYS A 167 -4.73 -8.67 -7.87
C LYS A 167 -5.39 -9.59 -6.85
N LEU A 168 -5.01 -9.50 -5.57
CA LEU A 168 -5.65 -10.27 -4.50
C LEU A 168 -7.08 -9.81 -4.31
N CYS A 169 -7.31 -8.51 -4.20
CA CYS A 169 -8.65 -7.94 -4.06
C CYS A 169 -9.56 -8.34 -5.23
N HIS A 170 -9.05 -8.31 -6.46
CA HIS A 170 -9.75 -8.83 -7.65
C HIS A 170 -10.11 -10.32 -7.49
N ALA A 171 -9.18 -11.15 -7.03
CA ALA A 171 -9.44 -12.57 -6.82
C ALA A 171 -10.50 -12.81 -5.73
N LEU A 172 -10.50 -12.02 -4.67
CA LEU A 172 -11.37 -12.18 -3.50
C LEU A 172 -12.79 -11.64 -3.73
N TRP A 173 -12.96 -10.47 -4.35
CA TRP A 173 -14.24 -9.76 -4.29
C TRP A 173 -14.85 -9.35 -5.63
N ASP A 174 -14.08 -9.21 -6.72
CA ASP A 174 -14.67 -8.82 -8.00
C ASP A 174 -15.69 -9.86 -8.50
N ASP A 175 -16.70 -9.40 -9.23
CA ASP A 175 -17.78 -10.25 -9.71
C ASP A 175 -17.27 -11.44 -10.55
N LEU A 176 -17.94 -12.56 -10.37
CA LEU A 176 -17.72 -13.78 -11.13
C LEU A 176 -18.76 -13.85 -12.24
N GLN A 177 -18.30 -13.87 -13.50
CA GLN A 177 -19.17 -14.03 -14.67
C GLN A 177 -19.51 -15.52 -14.81
N ILE A 178 -20.49 -15.99 -14.03
CA ILE A 178 -20.97 -17.38 -14.06
C ILE A 178 -22.36 -17.38 -14.73
N PRO A 179 -22.57 -18.12 -15.83
CA PRO A 179 -23.88 -18.26 -16.44
C PRO A 179 -24.86 -18.93 -15.46
N SER A 180 -25.70 -18.13 -14.80
CA SER A 180 -26.63 -18.60 -13.77
C SER A 180 -27.77 -19.46 -14.33
N GLU A 181 -28.04 -19.36 -15.64
CA GLU A 181 -29.11 -20.09 -16.33
C GLU A 181 -28.92 -21.62 -16.34
N HIS A 182 -27.71 -22.10 -16.03
CA HIS A 182 -27.36 -23.51 -16.11
C HIS A 182 -27.30 -24.24 -14.76
N TYR A 183 -27.55 -23.54 -13.65
CA TYR A 183 -27.35 -24.10 -12.31
C TYR A 183 -28.52 -23.81 -11.37
N ASP A 184 -28.90 -24.82 -10.59
CA ASP A 184 -29.75 -24.62 -9.40
C ASP A 184 -28.98 -23.84 -8.32
N SER A 185 -29.71 -23.16 -7.43
CA SER A 185 -29.14 -22.28 -6.39
C SER A 185 -27.99 -22.91 -5.58
N MET A 186 -28.14 -24.15 -5.11
CA MET A 186 -27.12 -24.85 -4.32
C MET A 186 -25.86 -25.21 -5.14
N SER A 187 -26.06 -25.53 -6.43
CA SER A 187 -24.96 -25.80 -7.37
C SER A 187 -24.24 -24.50 -7.74
N LEU A 188 -24.96 -23.39 -7.86
CA LEU A 188 -24.40 -22.09 -8.16
C LEU A 188 -23.48 -21.60 -7.04
N ASP A 189 -23.87 -21.78 -5.77
CA ASP A 189 -23.03 -21.42 -4.62
C ASP A 189 -21.72 -22.23 -4.60
N LYS A 190 -21.80 -23.55 -4.87
CA LYS A 190 -20.61 -24.40 -4.96
C LYS A 190 -19.70 -23.97 -6.10
N VAL A 191 -20.26 -23.78 -7.30
CA VAL A 191 -19.50 -23.31 -8.48
C VAL A 191 -18.87 -21.94 -8.21
N THR A 192 -19.57 -21.04 -7.54
CA THR A 192 -19.06 -19.71 -7.17
C THR A 192 -17.86 -19.83 -6.23
N LYS A 193 -17.95 -20.68 -5.19
CA LYS A 193 -16.83 -20.95 -4.29
C LYS A 193 -15.64 -21.58 -5.01
N ASP A 194 -15.89 -22.53 -5.91
CA ASP A 194 -14.84 -23.19 -6.70
C ASP A 194 -14.15 -22.21 -7.66
N CYS A 195 -14.91 -21.37 -8.36
CA CYS A 195 -14.37 -20.34 -9.22
C CYS A 195 -13.56 -19.30 -8.42
N ARG A 196 -14.03 -18.94 -7.21
CA ARG A 196 -13.30 -18.05 -6.30
C ARG A 196 -11.99 -18.67 -5.83
N LYS A 197 -12.02 -19.94 -5.38
CA LYS A 197 -10.83 -20.73 -5.02
C LYS A 197 -9.85 -20.83 -6.18
N ALA A 198 -10.34 -20.98 -7.41
CA ALA A 198 -9.49 -20.99 -8.61
C ALA A 198 -8.80 -19.63 -8.87
N ARG A 199 -9.51 -18.50 -8.70
CA ARG A 199 -8.89 -17.15 -8.80
C ARG A 199 -7.83 -16.93 -7.72
N ILE A 200 -8.13 -17.29 -6.47
CA ILE A 200 -7.18 -17.20 -5.34
C ILE A 200 -5.97 -18.09 -5.61
N SER A 201 -6.20 -19.32 -6.10
CA SER A 201 -5.13 -20.22 -6.55
C SER A 201 -4.26 -19.59 -7.63
N LYS A 202 -4.85 -18.86 -8.58
CA LYS A 202 -4.06 -18.19 -9.62
C LYS A 202 -3.23 -17.04 -9.05
N TRP A 203 -3.76 -16.30 -8.10
CA TRP A 203 -3.03 -15.25 -7.40
C TRP A 203 -1.81 -15.82 -6.65
N PHE A 204 -1.97 -16.92 -5.90
CA PHE A 204 -0.85 -17.57 -5.22
C PHE A 204 0.22 -18.09 -6.18
N GLN A 205 -0.17 -18.60 -7.37
CA GLN A 205 0.80 -18.96 -8.40
C GLN A 205 1.66 -17.76 -8.79
N ILE A 206 1.05 -16.61 -9.07
CA ILE A 206 1.77 -15.38 -9.45
C ILE A 206 2.69 -14.94 -8.31
N ALA A 207 2.21 -14.91 -7.07
CA ALA A 207 3.00 -14.51 -5.91
C ALA A 207 4.19 -15.44 -5.66
N ASN A 208 4.00 -16.76 -5.78
CA ASN A 208 5.06 -17.74 -5.57
C ASN A 208 6.05 -17.80 -6.75
N GLU A 209 5.62 -17.55 -7.99
CA GLU A 209 6.50 -17.51 -9.16
C GLU A 209 7.57 -16.42 -9.06
N LEU A 210 7.22 -15.26 -8.48
CA LEU A 210 8.16 -14.17 -8.24
C LEU A 210 9.29 -14.61 -7.29
N LYS A 211 8.96 -15.33 -6.22
CA LYS A 211 9.94 -15.85 -5.25
C LYS A 211 10.69 -17.09 -5.75
N MET A 212 10.03 -17.90 -6.58
CA MET A 212 10.62 -19.11 -7.17
C MET A 212 11.84 -18.76 -8.03
N ALA A 213 11.86 -17.61 -8.70
CA ALA A 213 13.02 -17.19 -9.49
C ALA A 213 14.31 -17.13 -8.65
N ASP A 214 14.22 -16.72 -7.39
CA ASP A 214 15.36 -16.69 -6.47
C ASP A 214 15.73 -18.09 -5.95
N HIS A 215 14.73 -18.93 -5.69
CA HIS A 215 14.95 -20.35 -5.39
C HIS A 215 15.62 -21.10 -6.56
N LEU A 216 15.24 -20.82 -7.81
CA LEU A 216 15.81 -21.42 -9.02
C LEU A 216 17.25 -20.97 -9.26
N LYS A 217 17.58 -19.71 -8.95
CA LYS A 217 18.98 -19.24 -8.99
C LYS A 217 19.83 -20.01 -7.99
N LEU A 218 19.31 -20.24 -6.78
CA LEU A 218 20.01 -20.99 -5.73
C LEU A 218 20.12 -22.49 -6.07
N SER A 219 19.06 -23.11 -6.59
CA SER A 219 19.04 -24.53 -6.93
C SER A 219 19.81 -24.85 -8.21
N GLY A 220 20.00 -23.89 -9.12
CA GLY A 220 20.90 -24.03 -10.28
C GLY A 220 22.37 -24.21 -9.91
N TYR A 221 22.75 -23.94 -8.65
CA TYR A 221 24.07 -24.30 -8.10
C TYR A 221 24.08 -25.68 -7.43
N SER A 222 22.90 -26.28 -7.20
CA SER A 222 22.77 -27.66 -6.72
C SER A 222 22.74 -28.61 -7.91
N ASN A 223 23.41 -29.76 -7.80
CA ASN A 223 23.36 -30.82 -8.82
C ASN A 223 22.09 -31.71 -8.71
N ASP A 224 21.12 -31.36 -7.84
CA ASP A 224 19.93 -32.18 -7.59
C ASP A 224 18.70 -31.57 -8.28
N ASP A 225 18.28 -32.21 -9.37
CA ASP A 225 17.07 -31.83 -10.11
C ASP A 225 15.78 -32.02 -9.28
N THR A 226 15.84 -32.71 -8.13
CA THR A 226 14.72 -32.89 -7.20
C THR A 226 14.28 -31.58 -6.56
N ASP A 227 15.23 -30.69 -6.24
CA ASP A 227 14.95 -29.36 -5.70
C ASP A 227 14.29 -28.46 -6.77
N LEU A 228 14.63 -28.67 -8.05
CA LEU A 228 13.94 -28.00 -9.16
C LEU A 228 12.49 -28.49 -9.30
N ILE A 229 12.25 -29.80 -9.17
CA ILE A 229 10.89 -30.36 -9.13
C ILE A 229 10.11 -29.74 -7.97
N PHE A 230 10.68 -29.70 -6.77
CA PHE A 230 10.05 -29.09 -5.60
C PHE A 230 9.73 -27.61 -5.83
N ALA A 231 10.67 -26.82 -6.37
CA ALA A 231 10.47 -25.41 -6.69
C ALA A 231 9.29 -25.20 -7.66
N HIS A 232 9.15 -26.01 -8.70
CA HIS A 232 7.99 -25.94 -9.59
C HIS A 232 6.67 -26.32 -8.92
N LEU A 233 6.68 -27.24 -7.94
CA LEU A 233 5.49 -27.59 -7.17
C LEU A 233 5.06 -26.47 -6.21
N THR A 234 6.00 -25.68 -5.67
CA THR A 234 5.67 -24.49 -4.85
C THR A 234 4.87 -23.41 -5.60
N SER A 235 4.89 -23.42 -6.94
CA SER A 235 4.11 -22.50 -7.80
C SER A 235 3.00 -23.22 -8.58
N LYS A 236 2.65 -24.47 -8.23
CA LYS A 236 1.65 -25.31 -8.93
C LYS A 236 1.95 -25.48 -10.43
N GLN A 237 3.22 -25.45 -10.84
CA GLN A 237 3.66 -25.73 -12.21
C GLN A 237 3.82 -27.24 -12.44
N ILE A 238 2.73 -28.01 -12.23
CA ILE A 238 2.72 -29.48 -12.25
C ILE A 238 3.29 -30.03 -13.56
N SER A 239 2.88 -29.48 -14.71
CA SER A 239 3.34 -29.96 -16.02
C SER A 239 4.86 -29.83 -16.19
N LYS A 240 5.47 -28.76 -15.66
CA LYS A 240 6.93 -28.58 -15.71
C LYS A 240 7.63 -29.53 -14.75
N ALA A 241 7.13 -29.68 -13.53
CA ALA A 241 7.64 -30.63 -12.56
C ALA A 241 7.64 -32.08 -13.10
N VAL A 242 6.54 -32.51 -13.73
CA VAL A 242 6.43 -33.82 -14.40
C VAL A 242 7.44 -33.94 -15.54
N SER A 243 7.61 -32.89 -16.37
CA SER A 243 8.57 -32.92 -17.47
C SER A 243 10.02 -33.09 -17.01
N ILE A 244 10.37 -32.53 -15.84
CA ILE A 244 11.71 -32.67 -15.25
C ILE A 244 11.88 -34.08 -14.69
N ALA A 245 10.91 -34.61 -13.94
CA ALA A 245 10.93 -35.99 -13.45
C ALA A 245 11.10 -37.02 -14.59
N ILE A 246 10.41 -36.80 -15.73
CA ILE A 246 10.55 -37.65 -16.92
C ILE A 246 11.97 -37.55 -17.51
N LYS A 247 12.57 -36.36 -17.57
CA LYS A 247 13.96 -36.19 -18.04
C LYS A 247 14.96 -36.92 -17.15
N ASN A 248 14.70 -36.96 -15.85
CA ASN A 248 15.51 -37.67 -14.85
C ASN A 248 15.27 -39.19 -14.87
N ARG A 249 14.34 -39.68 -15.70
CA ARG A 249 13.89 -41.09 -15.77
C ARG A 249 13.17 -41.57 -14.50
N GLU A 250 12.64 -40.65 -13.71
CA GLU A 250 11.84 -40.92 -12.51
C GLU A 250 10.36 -41.05 -12.89
N PHE A 251 10.03 -42.07 -13.69
CA PHE A 251 8.69 -42.22 -14.26
C PHE A 251 7.60 -42.43 -13.19
N HIS A 252 7.92 -43.14 -12.11
CA HIS A 252 6.97 -43.35 -11.01
C HIS A 252 6.64 -42.05 -10.29
N LEU A 253 7.67 -41.24 -10.01
CA LEU A 253 7.48 -39.93 -9.40
C LEU A 253 6.69 -39.01 -10.34
N ALA A 254 6.99 -39.01 -11.63
CA ALA A 254 6.25 -38.26 -12.63
C ALA A 254 4.74 -38.63 -12.65
N SER A 255 4.41 -39.92 -12.56
CA SER A 255 3.03 -40.41 -12.48
C SER A 255 2.33 -40.06 -11.18
N LEU A 256 3.06 -39.95 -10.06
CA LEU A 256 2.48 -39.52 -8.79
C LEU A 256 2.27 -38.00 -8.76
N ILE A 257 3.23 -37.22 -9.25
CA ILE A 257 3.13 -35.77 -9.34
C ILE A 257 1.95 -35.34 -10.20
N SER A 258 1.69 -36.02 -11.32
CA SER A 258 0.53 -35.70 -12.18
C SER A 258 -0.82 -35.88 -11.47
N GLN A 259 -0.86 -36.69 -10.40
CA GLN A 259 -2.04 -36.96 -9.58
C GLN A 259 -2.06 -36.20 -8.26
N SER A 260 -1.04 -35.37 -7.99
CA SER A 260 -0.90 -34.61 -6.74
C SER A 260 -2.07 -33.67 -6.46
N TYR A 261 -2.73 -33.18 -7.51
CA TYR A 261 -3.87 -32.29 -7.38
C TYR A 261 -5.17 -33.07 -7.37
N GLY A 262 -5.69 -33.29 -6.17
CA GLY A 262 -7.08 -33.64 -5.96
C GLY A 262 -7.48 -35.11 -6.03
N ASN A 263 -6.50 -36.01 -6.03
CA ASN A 263 -6.76 -37.44 -5.86
C ASN A 263 -6.51 -37.83 -4.39
N ASP A 264 -7.56 -37.77 -3.57
CA ASP A 264 -7.46 -38.11 -2.14
C ASP A 264 -7.06 -39.58 -1.91
N TYR A 265 -7.42 -40.48 -2.82
CA TYR A 265 -7.01 -41.89 -2.75
C TYR A 265 -5.49 -42.03 -2.86
N VAL A 266 -4.87 -41.32 -3.81
CA VAL A 266 -3.40 -41.33 -3.96
C VAL A 266 -2.72 -40.72 -2.74
N LYS A 267 -3.27 -39.64 -2.17
CA LYS A 267 -2.73 -39.04 -0.93
C LYS A 267 -2.72 -40.05 0.22
N GLU A 268 -3.82 -40.77 0.42
CA GLU A 268 -3.93 -41.78 1.49
C GLU A 268 -2.99 -42.97 1.25
N CYS A 269 -2.89 -43.46 0.01
CA CYS A 269 -1.92 -44.52 -0.33
C CYS A 269 -0.48 -44.06 -0.09
N MET A 270 -0.13 -42.82 -0.43
CA MET A 270 1.21 -42.28 -0.18
C MET A 270 1.50 -42.12 1.30
N LYS A 271 0.49 -41.73 2.09
CA LYS A 271 0.61 -41.67 3.55
C LYS A 271 0.92 -43.04 4.15
N GLN A 272 0.15 -44.06 3.77
CA GLN A 272 0.39 -45.44 4.22
C GLN A 272 1.78 -45.95 3.79
N GLN A 273 2.24 -45.58 2.60
CA GLN A 273 3.57 -45.93 2.11
C GLN A 273 4.69 -45.28 2.94
N LEU A 274 4.53 -44.00 3.31
CA LEU A 274 5.49 -43.28 4.16
C LEU A 274 5.53 -43.86 5.57
N ASP A 275 4.37 -44.19 6.15
CA ASP A 275 4.29 -44.80 7.47
C ASP A 275 4.99 -46.17 7.46
N HIS A 276 4.76 -46.97 6.42
CA HIS A 276 5.46 -48.25 6.24
C HIS A 276 6.98 -48.08 6.09
N TRP A 277 7.45 -47.08 5.35
CA TRP A 277 8.89 -46.80 5.22
C TRP A 277 9.53 -46.36 6.55
N LYS A 278 8.80 -45.61 7.38
CA LYS A 278 9.26 -45.23 8.73
C LYS A 278 9.34 -46.45 9.65
N ASP A 279 8.32 -47.32 9.63
CA ASP A 279 8.28 -48.53 10.46
C ASP A 279 9.38 -49.54 10.10
N THR A 280 9.76 -49.60 8.82
CA THR A 280 10.78 -50.52 8.30
C THR A 280 12.19 -49.91 8.26
N GLU A 281 12.35 -48.66 8.70
CA GLU A 281 13.58 -47.84 8.61
C GLU A 281 14.14 -47.71 7.18
N VAL A 282 13.30 -47.90 6.16
CA VAL A 282 13.67 -47.73 4.75
C VAL A 282 13.77 -46.25 4.38
N ASP A 283 13.10 -45.37 5.13
CA ASP A 283 13.22 -43.93 5.02
C ASP A 283 14.68 -43.44 5.06
N LYS A 284 15.54 -44.05 5.89
CA LYS A 284 16.98 -43.74 5.99
C LYS A 284 17.76 -44.02 4.70
N LEU A 285 17.22 -44.84 3.80
CA LEU A 285 17.84 -45.20 2.52
C LEU A 285 17.38 -44.30 1.36
N ILE A 286 16.30 -43.53 1.56
CA ILE A 286 15.74 -42.63 0.54
C ILE A 286 16.37 -41.25 0.74
N SER A 287 16.66 -40.56 -0.37
CA SER A 287 17.20 -39.20 -0.27
C SER A 287 16.18 -38.27 0.42
N PRO A 288 16.64 -37.33 1.27
CA PRO A 288 15.74 -36.44 2.00
C PRO A 288 14.88 -35.58 1.06
N ASN A 289 15.43 -35.20 -0.10
CA ASN A 289 14.72 -34.42 -1.11
C ASN A 289 13.59 -35.22 -1.76
N HIS A 290 13.77 -36.53 -1.99
CA HIS A 290 12.71 -37.39 -2.49
C HIS A 290 11.65 -37.67 -1.42
N LEU A 291 12.05 -37.92 -0.17
CA LEU A 291 11.10 -38.04 0.95
C LEU A 291 10.26 -36.79 1.09
N LYS A 292 10.84 -35.60 0.93
CA LYS A 292 10.12 -34.32 0.92
C LYS A 292 9.03 -34.27 -0.15
N LEU A 293 9.30 -34.79 -1.35
CA LEU A 293 8.30 -34.86 -2.41
C LEU A 293 7.20 -35.88 -2.08
N TYR A 294 7.54 -37.04 -1.52
CA TYR A 294 6.52 -38.02 -1.12
C TYR A 294 5.66 -37.54 0.06
N GLU A 295 6.25 -36.84 1.03
CA GLU A 295 5.52 -36.16 2.12
C GLU A 295 4.59 -35.05 1.59
N LEU A 296 4.98 -34.34 0.54
CA LEU A 296 4.08 -33.41 -0.15
C LEU A 296 2.89 -34.15 -0.78
N LEU A 297 3.16 -35.27 -1.45
CA LEU A 297 2.14 -36.09 -2.12
C LEU A 297 1.19 -36.80 -1.16
N SER A 298 1.57 -37.00 0.11
CA SER A 298 0.68 -37.52 1.15
C SER A 298 -0.21 -36.44 1.77
N GLY A 299 0.04 -35.16 1.45
CA GLY A 299 -0.67 -34.01 2.00
C GLY A 299 -0.08 -33.47 3.30
N ASN A 300 1.09 -33.95 3.73
CA ASN A 300 1.77 -33.46 4.95
C ASN A 300 2.56 -32.18 4.69
N VAL A 301 1.85 -31.08 4.42
CA VAL A 301 2.45 -29.82 3.94
C VAL A 301 3.28 -29.11 5.01
N PHE A 302 2.83 -29.06 6.27
CA PHE A 302 3.54 -28.28 7.28
C PHE A 302 4.92 -28.84 7.64
N ALA A 303 5.12 -30.16 7.48
CA ALA A 303 6.43 -30.78 7.71
C ALA A 303 7.49 -30.30 6.71
N ILE A 304 7.09 -29.98 5.48
CA ILE A 304 7.97 -29.64 4.36
C ILE A 304 8.08 -28.14 4.09
N THR A 305 7.14 -27.34 4.60
CA THR A 305 7.13 -25.88 4.44
C THR A 305 7.84 -25.14 5.57
N LYS A 306 8.51 -25.85 6.48
CA LYS A 306 9.33 -25.24 7.53
C LYS A 306 10.38 -24.30 6.91
N GLY A 307 10.36 -23.04 7.31
CA GLY A 307 11.24 -22.00 6.77
C GLY A 307 10.90 -21.46 5.36
N LEU A 308 9.80 -21.91 4.73
CA LEU A 308 9.29 -21.28 3.50
C LEU A 308 8.43 -20.06 3.81
N ASP A 309 8.18 -19.20 2.82
CA ASP A 309 7.29 -18.06 3.00
C ASP A 309 5.88 -18.48 3.42
N TRP A 310 5.22 -17.65 4.23
CA TRP A 310 3.87 -17.91 4.69
C TRP A 310 2.87 -18.03 3.52
N ARG A 311 3.04 -17.24 2.44
CA ARG A 311 2.19 -17.32 1.24
C ARG A 311 2.34 -18.67 0.54
N THR A 312 3.58 -19.15 0.42
CA THR A 312 3.89 -20.46 -0.15
C THR A 312 3.28 -21.56 0.72
N THR A 313 3.38 -21.45 2.04
CA THR A 313 2.81 -22.42 2.98
C THR A 313 1.29 -22.54 2.84
N ILE A 314 0.56 -21.42 2.85
CA ILE A 314 -0.90 -21.41 2.65
C ILE A 314 -1.28 -22.00 1.29
N SER A 315 -0.56 -21.60 0.24
CA SER A 315 -0.86 -22.07 -1.12
C SER A 315 -0.66 -23.59 -1.26
N MET A 316 0.42 -24.13 -0.69
CA MET A 316 0.69 -25.57 -0.70
C MET A 316 -0.33 -26.32 0.15
N GLN A 317 -0.74 -25.75 1.29
CA GLN A 317 -1.81 -26.32 2.11
C GLN A 317 -3.11 -26.41 1.33
N MET A 318 -3.47 -25.36 0.59
CA MET A 318 -4.66 -25.34 -0.26
C MET A 318 -4.59 -26.32 -1.44
N TRP A 319 -3.42 -26.52 -2.05
CA TRP A 319 -3.29 -27.35 -3.25
C TRP A 319 -3.07 -28.84 -2.98
N TYR A 320 -2.32 -29.16 -1.92
CA TYR A 320 -1.83 -30.51 -1.65
C TYR A 320 -2.32 -31.06 -0.29
N GLY A 321 -2.56 -30.18 0.69
CA GLY A 321 -3.07 -30.57 2.01
C GLY A 321 -4.58 -30.81 2.01
N CYS A 322 -5.34 -29.85 1.48
CA CYS A 322 -6.81 -29.91 1.43
C CYS A 322 -7.34 -30.85 0.35
N ARG A 323 -8.60 -31.26 0.48
CA ARG A 323 -9.35 -31.98 -0.55
C ARG A 323 -9.78 -31.02 -1.65
N LEU A 324 -10.23 -31.56 -2.78
CA LEU A 324 -10.72 -30.73 -3.90
C LEU A 324 -11.93 -29.89 -3.50
N ASP A 325 -12.88 -30.52 -2.81
CA ASP A 325 -14.15 -29.92 -2.40
C ASP A 325 -14.03 -28.93 -1.23
N ASP A 326 -12.90 -28.93 -0.51
CA ASP A 326 -12.68 -28.05 0.63
C ASP A 326 -12.63 -26.59 0.18
N SER A 327 -13.20 -25.69 0.97
CA SER A 327 -13.16 -24.26 0.69
C SER A 327 -11.76 -23.65 0.89
N PHE A 328 -11.54 -22.43 0.37
CA PHE A 328 -10.33 -21.67 0.72
C PHE A 328 -10.27 -21.35 2.22
N ASP A 329 -11.42 -21.13 2.83
CA ASP A 329 -11.56 -20.78 4.24
C ASP A 329 -11.01 -21.88 5.15
N GLU A 330 -11.28 -23.15 4.82
CA GLU A 330 -10.73 -24.31 5.51
C GLU A 330 -9.20 -24.35 5.43
N ALA A 331 -8.62 -24.14 4.24
CA ALA A 331 -7.17 -24.12 4.08
C ALA A 331 -6.50 -23.02 4.92
N LEU A 332 -7.10 -21.82 4.97
CA LEU A 332 -6.60 -20.71 5.78
C LEU A 332 -6.72 -21.00 7.28
N ASN A 333 -7.83 -21.57 7.72
CA ASN A 333 -8.05 -21.95 9.12
C ASN A 333 -7.07 -23.04 9.57
N THR A 334 -6.84 -24.07 8.76
CA THR A 334 -5.84 -25.11 9.07
C THR A 334 -4.44 -24.53 9.20
N TYR A 335 -4.07 -23.56 8.33
CA TYR A 335 -2.80 -22.84 8.47
C TYR A 335 -2.74 -22.02 9.77
N ASP A 336 -3.82 -21.35 10.15
CA ASP A 336 -3.86 -20.56 11.38
C ASP A 336 -3.77 -21.38 12.66
N GLU A 337 -4.37 -22.56 12.66
CA GLU A 337 -4.19 -23.52 13.74
C GLU A 337 -2.73 -23.97 13.79
N ALA A 338 -2.18 -24.40 12.65
CA ALA A 338 -0.82 -24.90 12.59
C ALA A 338 0.22 -23.88 13.09
N ARG A 339 0.14 -22.60 12.65
CA ARG A 339 1.05 -21.54 13.12
C ARG A 339 0.89 -21.19 14.60
N ARG A 340 -0.27 -21.47 15.22
CA ARG A 340 -0.48 -21.23 16.66
C ARG A 340 0.20 -22.31 17.51
N TYR A 341 0.31 -23.54 16.98
CA TYR A 341 0.91 -24.67 17.68
C TYR A 341 2.41 -24.86 17.39
N SER A 342 2.91 -24.36 16.26
CA SER A 342 4.32 -24.50 15.88
C SER A 342 4.95 -23.16 15.46
N GLU A 343 6.06 -22.82 16.10
CA GLU A 343 6.90 -21.67 15.73
C GLU A 343 7.69 -21.91 14.42
N GLU A 344 7.78 -23.15 13.95
CA GLU A 344 8.49 -23.49 12.71
C GLU A 344 7.71 -23.08 11.44
N ILE A 345 6.41 -22.81 11.59
CA ILE A 345 5.54 -22.36 10.52
C ILE A 345 5.64 -20.84 10.43
N SER A 346 6.04 -20.37 9.25
CA SER A 346 6.24 -18.96 8.98
C SER A 346 4.98 -18.15 9.25
N THR A 347 5.13 -17.13 10.08
CA THR A 347 4.08 -16.18 10.41
C THR A 347 3.92 -15.13 9.31
N PRO A 348 2.70 -14.61 9.08
CA PRO A 348 2.42 -13.69 7.99
C PRO A 348 2.83 -12.26 8.34
N PHE A 349 4.11 -12.03 8.62
CA PHE A 349 4.62 -10.71 8.92
C PHE A 349 4.74 -9.84 7.66
N VAL A 350 4.68 -8.52 7.86
CA VAL A 350 4.82 -7.53 6.79
C VAL A 350 6.11 -7.74 6.00
N TRP A 351 6.01 -7.55 4.69
CA TRP A 351 7.11 -7.81 3.74
C TRP A 351 8.42 -7.07 4.06
N TYR A 352 8.32 -5.85 4.59
CA TYR A 352 9.47 -5.00 4.86
C TYR A 352 10.23 -5.36 6.15
N ASN A 353 9.69 -6.23 7.02
CA ASN A 353 10.41 -6.69 8.22
C ASN A 353 11.70 -7.45 7.90
N HIS A 354 11.82 -7.96 6.67
CA HIS A 354 12.99 -8.71 6.21
C HIS A 354 14.03 -7.80 5.53
N VAL A 355 13.72 -6.52 5.30
CA VAL A 355 14.63 -5.55 4.67
C VAL A 355 15.54 -4.97 5.76
N LYS A 356 16.80 -5.42 5.81
CA LYS A 356 17.77 -4.98 6.83
C LYS A 356 18.50 -3.68 6.49
N ASP A 357 18.44 -3.24 5.24
CA ASP A 357 19.27 -2.14 4.76
C ASP A 357 18.50 -0.83 4.59
N ASN A 358 18.98 0.19 5.31
CA ASN A 358 18.94 1.59 4.94
C ASN A 358 17.60 2.34 4.97
N ASP A 359 16.62 1.87 5.74
CA ASP A 359 15.39 2.64 5.93
C ASP A 359 15.52 3.68 7.05
N ASN A 360 15.18 4.94 6.71
CA ASN A 360 15.00 6.05 7.63
C ASN A 360 13.91 5.79 8.70
N TRP A 361 13.31 4.60 8.73
CA TRP A 361 12.18 4.25 9.60
C TRP A 361 12.48 3.13 10.60
N ASN A 362 13.71 2.57 10.58
CA ASN A 362 14.15 1.45 11.44
C ASN A 362 14.00 1.71 12.96
N TYR A 363 13.91 2.97 13.40
CA TYR A 363 13.81 3.33 14.82
C TYR A 363 12.39 3.21 15.41
N LEU A 364 11.34 3.01 14.59
CA LEU A 364 9.96 2.97 15.09
C LEU A 364 9.48 1.58 15.53
N ASP A 365 10.33 0.54 15.42
CA ASP A 365 9.81 -0.83 15.30
C ASP A 365 10.52 -1.89 16.15
N SER A 366 10.88 -1.55 17.38
CA SER A 366 11.43 -2.57 18.31
C SER A 366 10.36 -3.49 18.93
N ASN A 367 9.08 -3.13 18.94
CA ASN A 367 8.09 -3.77 19.86
C ASN A 367 6.75 -4.22 19.26
N LYS A 368 6.48 -4.09 17.94
CA LYS A 368 5.20 -4.57 17.37
C LYS A 368 5.42 -5.34 16.07
N VAL A 369 5.22 -6.65 16.12
CA VAL A 369 5.24 -7.50 14.92
C VAL A 369 3.86 -7.43 14.26
N THR A 370 3.74 -6.66 13.18
CA THR A 370 2.50 -6.48 12.41
C THR A 370 2.34 -7.57 11.35
N PHE A 371 1.09 -7.95 11.06
CA PHE A 371 0.79 -8.87 9.96
C PHE A 371 0.69 -8.14 8.62
N ASP A 372 1.01 -8.86 7.55
CA ASP A 372 0.97 -8.36 6.17
C ASP A 372 -0.47 -8.09 5.72
N LEU A 373 -0.65 -7.04 4.93
CA LEU A 373 -1.94 -6.67 4.35
C LEU A 373 -2.60 -7.84 3.59
N HIS A 374 -1.84 -8.64 2.84
CA HIS A 374 -2.42 -9.75 2.07
C HIS A 374 -3.09 -10.79 2.99
N TYR A 375 -2.49 -11.07 4.15
CA TYR A 375 -3.08 -11.99 5.12
C TYR A 375 -4.35 -11.40 5.74
N HIS A 376 -4.32 -10.11 6.08
CA HIS A 376 -5.50 -9.41 6.57
C HIS A 376 -6.63 -9.39 5.54
N LEU A 377 -6.36 -9.14 4.26
CA LEU A 377 -7.36 -9.18 3.19
C LEU A 377 -7.97 -10.58 3.02
N MET A 378 -7.15 -11.63 3.08
CA MET A 378 -7.66 -13.01 3.11
C MET A 378 -8.56 -13.23 4.33
N LYS A 379 -8.16 -12.79 5.52
CA LYS A 379 -8.99 -12.89 6.73
C LYS A 379 -10.29 -12.10 6.64
N LEU A 380 -10.28 -10.92 6.03
CA LEU A 380 -11.49 -10.15 5.75
C LEU A 380 -12.42 -10.83 4.73
N SER A 381 -11.92 -11.75 3.90
CA SER A 381 -12.77 -12.54 3.02
C SER A 381 -13.40 -13.74 3.71
N THR A 382 -12.70 -14.36 4.67
CA THR A 382 -13.11 -15.64 5.28
C THR A 382 -13.79 -15.48 6.64
N ASP A 383 -13.32 -14.55 7.48
CA ASP A 383 -13.74 -14.43 8.88
C ASP A 383 -14.50 -13.10 9.10
N PRO A 384 -15.83 -13.14 9.27
CA PRO A 384 -16.66 -11.93 9.44
C PRO A 384 -16.28 -11.12 10.69
N THR A 385 -15.59 -11.71 11.67
CA THR A 385 -15.21 -11.05 12.92
C THR A 385 -13.88 -10.29 12.83
N HIS A 386 -13.09 -10.51 11.78
CA HIS A 386 -11.80 -9.84 11.60
C HIS A 386 -11.97 -8.33 11.40
N SER A 387 -11.25 -7.53 12.21
CA SER A 387 -11.40 -6.08 12.22
C SER A 387 -10.84 -5.43 10.95
N LEU A 388 -11.65 -4.55 10.33
CA LEU A 388 -11.22 -3.73 9.20
C LEU A 388 -10.15 -2.70 9.64
N GLU A 389 -10.20 -2.23 10.89
CA GLU A 389 -9.26 -1.25 11.46
C GLU A 389 -7.85 -1.83 11.56
N GLU A 390 -7.75 -3.09 12.01
CA GLU A 390 -6.47 -3.80 12.08
C GLU A 390 -5.91 -4.08 10.69
N ALA A 391 -6.77 -4.47 9.76
CA ALA A 391 -6.38 -4.80 8.39
C ALA A 391 -5.86 -3.60 7.61
N LEU A 392 -6.55 -2.46 7.69
CA LEU A 392 -6.26 -1.25 6.92
C LEU A 392 -5.38 -0.25 7.67
N HIS A 393 -4.61 -0.68 8.67
CA HIS A 393 -3.62 0.19 9.27
C HIS A 393 -2.49 0.47 8.25
N PRO A 394 -2.02 1.71 8.04
CA PRO A 394 -0.98 2.03 7.03
C PRO A 394 0.25 1.11 7.05
N ARG A 395 0.62 0.70 8.25
CA ARG A 395 1.75 -0.21 8.50
C ARG A 395 1.57 -1.63 7.99
N THR A 396 0.36 -2.13 7.76
CA THR A 396 0.17 -3.46 7.18
C THR A 396 0.63 -3.50 5.72
N ASN A 397 0.65 -2.35 5.06
CA ASN A 397 1.03 -2.20 3.67
C ASN A 397 2.45 -1.64 3.48
N GLN A 398 2.81 -0.57 4.20
CA GLN A 398 4.07 0.14 4.00
C GLN A 398 4.84 0.39 5.29
N VAL A 399 6.15 0.62 5.13
CA VAL A 399 7.05 1.05 6.21
C VAL A 399 6.65 2.43 6.74
N ALA A 400 6.27 3.34 5.83
CA ALA A 400 5.93 4.71 6.14
C ALA A 400 4.58 4.77 6.89
N PRO A 401 4.55 5.24 8.15
CA PRO A 401 3.32 5.23 8.95
C PRO A 401 2.26 6.26 8.50
N LEU A 402 2.63 7.14 7.57
CA LEU A 402 1.80 8.25 7.10
C LEU A 402 1.40 8.16 5.62
N ASP A 403 1.67 7.03 4.93
CA ASP A 403 1.06 6.76 3.62
C ASP A 403 -0.34 6.18 3.84
N TYR A 404 -1.35 7.01 3.58
CA TYR A 404 -2.75 6.66 3.75
C TYR A 404 -3.43 6.33 2.41
N ARG A 405 -2.70 6.34 1.29
CA ARG A 405 -3.30 6.15 -0.03
C ARG A 405 -3.94 4.78 -0.18
N ILE A 406 -3.19 3.70 0.04
CA ILE A 406 -3.70 2.33 -0.12
C ILE A 406 -4.78 2.03 0.92
N THR A 407 -4.55 2.47 2.16
CA THR A 407 -5.52 2.42 3.25
C THR A 407 -6.86 3.03 2.85
N TRP A 408 -6.83 4.26 2.32
CA TRP A 408 -8.03 4.99 1.91
C TRP A 408 -8.69 4.35 0.70
N LEU A 409 -7.92 3.97 -0.34
CA LEU A 409 -8.46 3.33 -1.54
C LEU A 409 -9.11 1.98 -1.25
N LEU A 410 -8.48 1.13 -0.43
CA LEU A 410 -9.05 -0.16 -0.04
C LEU A 410 -10.28 0.02 0.83
N HIS A 411 -10.27 0.98 1.76
CA HIS A 411 -11.47 1.32 2.52
C HIS A 411 -12.60 1.76 1.59
N TYR A 412 -12.33 2.68 0.64
CA TYR A 412 -13.30 3.14 -0.34
C TYR A 412 -13.91 1.98 -1.13
N MET A 413 -13.08 1.06 -1.64
CA MET A 413 -13.56 -0.12 -2.37
C MET A 413 -14.39 -1.07 -1.50
N ILE A 414 -13.89 -1.45 -0.32
CA ILE A 414 -14.52 -2.48 0.53
C ILE A 414 -15.80 -1.97 1.19
N ALA A 415 -15.78 -0.74 1.71
CA ALA A 415 -16.89 -0.19 2.49
C ALA A 415 -17.92 0.53 1.61
N ARG A 416 -17.49 1.37 0.66
CA ARG A 416 -18.43 2.20 -0.12
C ARG A 416 -18.96 1.53 -1.38
N ILE A 417 -18.14 0.72 -2.03
CA ILE A 417 -18.52 0.10 -3.31
C ILE A 417 -19.10 -1.29 -3.07
N LEU A 418 -18.36 -2.14 -2.37
CA LEU A 418 -18.77 -3.53 -2.16
C LEU A 418 -19.72 -3.69 -0.97
N CYS A 419 -19.78 -2.70 -0.07
CA CYS A 419 -20.62 -2.71 1.13
C CYS A 419 -20.45 -3.99 1.98
N ILE A 420 -19.24 -4.56 2.02
CA ILE A 420 -18.97 -5.84 2.69
C ILE A 420 -18.74 -5.64 4.17
N ARG A 421 -17.98 -4.59 4.55
CA ARG A 421 -17.63 -4.25 5.92
C ARG A 421 -17.45 -2.76 6.08
N ASP A 422 -17.73 -2.28 7.28
CA ASP A 422 -17.41 -0.92 7.70
C ASP A 422 -16.69 -0.94 9.04
N PHE A 423 -16.09 0.17 9.44
CA PHE A 423 -15.48 0.29 10.76
C PHE A 423 -16.56 0.35 11.87
N SER A 424 -16.17 -0.01 13.09
CA SER A 424 -17.05 0.02 14.27
C SER A 424 -17.69 1.41 14.48
N ASP A 425 -16.86 2.45 14.42
CA ASP A 425 -17.24 3.86 14.40
C ASP A 425 -17.00 4.43 12.99
N SER A 426 -17.75 3.89 12.03
CA SER A 426 -17.55 4.14 10.60
C SER A 426 -17.38 5.61 10.24
N GLU A 427 -18.29 6.47 10.66
CA GLU A 427 -18.24 7.88 10.23
C GLU A 427 -16.97 8.60 10.69
N VAL A 428 -16.59 8.46 11.96
CA VAL A 428 -15.47 9.18 12.55
C VAL A 428 -14.13 8.64 12.05
N MET A 429 -13.97 7.31 11.99
CA MET A 429 -12.72 6.71 11.55
C MET A 429 -12.46 6.95 10.06
N VAL A 430 -13.51 6.88 9.23
CA VAL A 430 -13.40 7.19 7.79
C VAL A 430 -13.00 8.63 7.56
N ASP A 431 -13.62 9.55 8.29
CA ASP A 431 -13.27 10.97 8.21
C ASP A 431 -11.83 11.21 8.68
N GLN A 432 -11.37 10.52 9.73
CA GLN A 432 -9.97 10.60 10.15
C GLN A 432 -8.99 10.08 9.10
N ILE A 433 -9.26 8.93 8.46
CA ILE A 433 -8.40 8.40 7.39
C ILE A 433 -8.38 9.37 6.21
N THR A 434 -9.55 9.90 5.85
CA THR A 434 -9.70 10.88 4.76
C THR A 434 -8.92 12.16 5.06
N LEU A 435 -9.00 12.69 6.28
CA LEU A 435 -8.22 13.86 6.71
C LEU A 435 -6.70 13.62 6.69
N LYS A 436 -6.26 12.42 7.08
CA LYS A 436 -4.83 12.06 7.03
C LYS A 436 -4.34 11.93 5.59
N PHE A 437 -5.16 11.40 4.69
CA PHE A 437 -4.84 11.35 3.27
C PHE A 437 -4.84 12.75 2.63
N ILE A 438 -5.77 13.64 3.01
CA ILE A 438 -5.75 15.07 2.61
C ILE A 438 -4.44 15.72 3.03
N PHE A 439 -3.98 15.48 4.27
CA PHE A 439 -2.71 16.00 4.74
C PHE A 439 -1.54 15.49 3.90
N GLU A 440 -1.51 14.19 3.58
CA GLU A 440 -0.51 13.60 2.67
C GLU A 440 -0.50 14.34 1.32
N LEU A 441 -1.66 14.57 0.70
CA LEU A 441 -1.79 15.28 -0.57
C LEU A 441 -1.31 16.74 -0.50
N GLU A 442 -1.64 17.45 0.58
CA GLU A 442 -1.14 18.82 0.84
C GLU A 442 0.39 18.85 0.95
N THR A 443 0.99 17.87 1.60
CA THR A 443 2.45 17.80 1.78
C THR A 443 3.20 17.47 0.48
N LEU A 444 2.60 16.67 -0.39
CA LEU A 444 3.09 16.42 -1.73
C LEU A 444 2.86 17.65 -2.64
N GLY A 445 1.94 18.55 -2.27
CA GLY A 445 1.61 19.75 -3.02
C GLY A 445 0.63 19.51 -4.17
N ILE A 446 -0.10 18.39 -4.16
CA ILE A 446 -1.19 18.11 -5.10
C ILE A 446 -2.54 18.43 -4.44
N TRP A 447 -2.70 19.69 -4.05
CA TRP A 447 -3.86 20.17 -3.31
C TRP A 447 -5.18 20.03 -4.08
N GLN A 448 -5.14 19.93 -5.42
CA GLN A 448 -6.34 19.75 -6.24
C GLN A 448 -7.03 18.42 -5.89
N TRP A 449 -6.24 17.37 -5.72
CA TRP A 449 -6.73 16.08 -5.27
C TRP A 449 -7.18 16.13 -3.81
N ALA A 450 -6.53 16.94 -2.97
CA ALA A 450 -6.97 17.14 -1.58
C ALA A 450 -8.40 17.71 -1.50
N VAL A 451 -8.73 18.67 -2.37
CA VAL A 451 -10.10 19.21 -2.49
C VAL A 451 -11.09 18.14 -2.96
N PHE A 452 -10.71 17.30 -3.91
CA PHE A 452 -11.54 16.18 -4.37
C PHE A 452 -11.79 15.16 -3.25
N ILE A 453 -10.73 14.76 -2.52
CA ILE A 453 -10.84 13.82 -1.40
C ILE A 453 -11.67 14.39 -0.25
N ALA A 454 -11.61 15.70 0.01
CA ALA A 454 -12.43 16.34 1.04
C ALA A 454 -13.93 16.18 0.80
N MET A 455 -14.39 15.98 -0.44
CA MET A 455 -15.81 15.73 -0.75
C MET A 455 -16.30 14.34 -0.31
N PHE A 456 -15.41 13.42 0.06
CA PHE A 456 -15.77 12.09 0.60
C PHE A 456 -15.97 12.09 2.12
N ILE A 457 -15.72 13.21 2.80
CA ILE A 457 -15.97 13.36 4.25
C ILE A 457 -17.47 13.23 4.50
N ASN A 458 -17.84 12.39 5.48
CA ASN A 458 -19.22 12.12 5.85
C ASN A 458 -19.85 13.30 6.59
N HIS A 459 -19.17 13.83 7.61
CA HIS A 459 -19.72 14.92 8.40
C HIS A 459 -19.75 16.24 7.62
N LEU A 460 -20.96 16.77 7.38
CA LEU A 460 -21.20 17.96 6.57
C LEU A 460 -20.43 19.20 7.02
N GLU A 461 -20.45 19.50 8.33
CA GLU A 461 -19.74 20.67 8.87
C GLU A 461 -18.22 20.54 8.74
N VAL A 462 -17.68 19.32 8.94
CA VAL A 462 -16.25 19.05 8.77
C VAL A 462 -15.87 19.19 7.30
N ARG A 463 -16.65 18.59 6.40
CA ARG A 463 -16.48 18.69 4.94
C ARG A 463 -16.44 20.14 4.48
N LYS A 464 -17.42 20.95 4.89
CA LYS A 464 -17.50 22.38 4.56
C LYS A 464 -16.28 23.15 5.07
N ASN A 465 -15.92 22.97 6.35
CA ASN A 465 -14.78 23.68 6.94
C ASN A 465 -13.46 23.34 6.23
N ILE A 466 -13.21 22.07 5.93
CA ILE A 466 -11.99 21.63 5.24
C ILE A 466 -11.96 22.13 3.80
N LEU A 467 -13.07 22.06 3.06
CA LEU A 467 -13.14 22.60 1.71
C LEU A 467 -12.85 24.10 1.68
N CYS A 468 -13.51 24.89 2.55
CA CYS A 468 -13.25 26.32 2.68
C CYS A 468 -11.80 26.60 3.07
N GLU A 469 -11.23 25.83 3.99
CA GLU A 469 -9.85 25.99 4.44
C GLU A 469 -8.84 25.70 3.31
N LEU A 470 -9.01 24.60 2.57
CA LEU A 470 -8.18 24.26 1.42
C LEU A 470 -8.26 25.32 0.32
N LEU A 471 -9.46 25.82 0.01
CA LEU A 471 -9.64 26.89 -0.96
C LEU A 471 -8.97 28.18 -0.50
N ASN A 472 -9.21 28.63 0.72
CA ASN A 472 -8.57 29.83 1.29
C ASN A 472 -7.04 29.77 1.24
N ARG A 473 -6.46 28.57 1.46
CA ARG A 473 -5.01 28.36 1.41
C ARG A 473 -4.48 28.34 -0.02
N TYR A 474 -5.12 27.65 -0.96
CA TYR A 474 -4.50 27.31 -2.26
C TYR A 474 -5.05 28.05 -3.48
N VAL A 475 -6.15 28.81 -3.35
CA VAL A 475 -6.75 29.57 -4.47
C VAL A 475 -5.74 30.48 -5.18
N HIS A 476 -4.74 30.98 -4.48
CA HIS A 476 -3.69 31.84 -5.06
C HIS A 476 -2.66 31.11 -5.94
N GLN A 477 -2.57 29.78 -5.84
CA GLN A 477 -1.64 28.98 -6.64
C GLN A 477 -2.15 28.72 -8.06
N ILE A 478 -3.41 29.06 -8.34
CA ILE A 478 -4.02 28.92 -9.66
C ILE A 478 -3.51 30.07 -10.55
N PRO A 479 -2.86 29.78 -11.70
CA PRO A 479 -2.44 30.82 -12.63
C PRO A 479 -3.64 31.63 -13.12
N LYS A 480 -3.49 32.96 -13.22
CA LYS A 480 -4.57 33.87 -13.67
C LYS A 480 -5.18 33.45 -15.01
N GLU A 481 -4.35 32.95 -15.93
CA GLU A 481 -4.77 32.48 -17.25
C GLU A 481 -5.68 31.24 -17.21
N LYS A 482 -5.60 30.44 -16.14
CA LYS A 482 -6.41 29.23 -15.94
C LYS A 482 -7.50 29.41 -14.88
N ALA A 483 -7.56 30.58 -14.24
CA ALA A 483 -8.45 30.84 -13.11
C ALA A 483 -9.94 30.76 -13.52
N GLU A 484 -10.31 31.35 -14.65
CA GLU A 484 -11.69 31.31 -15.16
C GLU A 484 -12.11 29.88 -15.54
N ASN A 485 -11.22 29.12 -16.18
CA ASN A 485 -11.48 27.71 -16.53
C ASN A 485 -11.61 26.85 -15.27
N PHE A 486 -10.75 27.06 -14.28
CA PHE A 486 -10.82 26.37 -13.01
C PHE A 486 -12.09 26.73 -12.23
N GLN A 487 -12.49 28.01 -12.18
CA GLN A 487 -13.73 28.45 -11.55
C GLN A 487 -14.94 27.80 -12.22
N ASN A 488 -14.99 27.81 -13.56
CA ASN A 488 -16.06 27.17 -14.31
C ASN A 488 -16.13 25.67 -14.03
N PHE A 489 -15.00 24.98 -13.92
CA PHE A 489 -14.94 23.57 -13.59
C PHE A 489 -15.36 23.29 -12.13
N ALA A 490 -14.85 24.09 -11.19
CA ALA A 490 -15.19 23.98 -9.77
C ALA A 490 -16.70 24.17 -9.54
N ILE A 491 -17.30 25.15 -10.20
CA ILE A 491 -18.73 25.47 -10.08
C ILE A 491 -19.58 24.47 -10.86
N ARG A 492 -19.27 24.18 -12.12
CA ARG A 492 -20.14 23.35 -12.99
C ARG A 492 -19.97 21.85 -12.77
N THR A 493 -18.76 21.39 -12.51
CA THR A 493 -18.45 19.96 -12.38
C THR A 493 -18.43 19.54 -10.91
N MET A 494 -17.63 20.22 -10.10
CA MET A 494 -17.49 19.90 -8.67
C MET A 494 -18.61 20.45 -7.79
N ARG A 495 -19.54 21.25 -8.35
CA ARG A 495 -20.67 21.89 -7.64
C ARG A 495 -20.25 22.72 -6.42
N LEU A 496 -19.05 23.31 -6.46
CA LEU A 496 -18.60 24.24 -5.44
C LEU A 496 -19.36 25.57 -5.55
N LYS A 497 -19.69 26.17 -4.42
CA LYS A 497 -20.32 27.49 -4.38
C LYS A 497 -19.38 28.57 -4.91
N GLU A 498 -19.92 29.44 -5.75
CA GLU A 498 -19.21 30.62 -6.25
C GLU A 498 -18.80 31.56 -5.11
N GLU A 499 -19.67 31.72 -4.09
CA GLU A 499 -19.41 32.52 -2.89
C GLU A 499 -18.11 32.11 -2.19
N TRP A 500 -17.86 30.82 -2.01
CA TRP A 500 -16.67 30.33 -1.31
C TRP A 500 -15.38 30.63 -2.07
N LEU A 501 -15.44 30.57 -3.41
CA LEU A 501 -14.32 30.91 -4.27
C LEU A 501 -14.03 32.42 -4.23
N LEU A 502 -15.08 33.25 -4.30
CA LEU A 502 -14.96 34.70 -4.21
C LEU A 502 -14.45 35.14 -2.83
N GLU A 503 -15.01 34.61 -1.75
CA GLU A 503 -14.55 34.88 -0.38
C GLU A 503 -13.07 34.52 -0.21
N SER A 504 -12.64 33.37 -0.73
CA SER A 504 -11.23 32.95 -0.68
C SER A 504 -10.32 33.90 -1.46
N GLN A 505 -10.76 34.35 -2.64
CA GLN A 505 -10.03 35.34 -3.44
C GLN A 505 -9.95 36.70 -2.77
N GLU A 506 -11.03 37.13 -2.10
CA GLU A 506 -11.06 38.36 -1.33
C GLU A 506 -10.13 38.32 -0.12
N VAL A 507 -10.17 37.24 0.66
CA VAL A 507 -9.29 37.05 1.83
C VAL A 507 -7.83 37.11 1.40
N PHE A 508 -7.48 36.44 0.30
CA PHE A 508 -6.13 36.52 -0.25
C PHE A 508 -5.77 37.92 -0.75
N SER A 509 -6.69 38.60 -1.43
CA SER A 509 -6.48 39.97 -1.90
C SER A 509 -6.26 40.93 -0.73
N LYS A 510 -7.05 40.83 0.34
CA LYS A 510 -6.84 41.57 1.59
C LYS A 510 -5.46 41.29 2.18
N TYR A 511 -5.01 40.03 2.21
CA TYR A 511 -3.68 39.68 2.70
C TYR A 511 -2.56 40.30 1.86
N LYS A 512 -2.70 40.30 0.53
CA LYS A 512 -1.76 40.90 -0.42
C LYS A 512 -1.76 42.44 -0.37
N GLU A 513 -2.92 43.04 -0.14
CA GLU A 513 -3.15 44.48 0.01
C GLU A 513 -2.79 45.03 1.39
N VAL A 514 -2.20 44.24 2.29
CA VAL A 514 -1.47 44.78 3.45
C VAL A 514 0.03 44.89 3.11
N PRO A 515 0.49 45.86 2.28
CA PRO A 515 1.89 46.24 2.29
C PRO A 515 2.11 46.94 3.63
N GLY A 516 2.97 46.35 4.46
CA GLY A 516 3.38 46.82 5.79
C GLY A 516 2.67 48.08 6.28
N ARG A 517 1.71 47.93 7.20
CA ARG A 517 1.42 49.01 8.16
C ARG A 517 2.78 49.41 8.73
N LYS A 518 3.32 50.54 8.25
CA LYS A 518 4.20 51.40 9.04
C LYS A 518 3.37 51.76 10.26
N ARG A 519 3.33 50.88 11.26
CA ARG A 519 3.11 51.29 12.64
C ARG A 519 4.30 52.20 12.91
N LYS A 520 4.11 53.50 12.68
CA LYS A 520 4.88 54.51 13.38
C LYS A 520 4.67 54.18 14.86
N PHE A 521 5.59 53.43 15.43
CA PHE A 521 5.78 53.45 16.86
C PHE A 521 6.29 54.87 17.14
N SER A 522 5.37 55.74 17.53
CA SER A 522 5.74 56.95 18.26
C SER A 522 6.21 56.48 19.63
N TYR A 523 7.52 56.50 19.85
CA TYR A 523 8.10 56.77 21.15
C TYR A 523 8.78 58.13 21.06
#